data_AF-R9PPL3-F1
#
_entry.id   AF-R9PPL3-F1
#
_cell.length_a   1.000
_cell.length_b   1.000
_cell.length_c   1.000
_cell.angle_alpha   90.00
_cell.angle_beta   90.00
_cell.angle_gamma   90.00
#
_symmetry.space_group_name_H-M   'P 1'
#
loop_
_entity.id
_entity.type
_entity.pdbx_description
1 polymer ?
#
loop_
_entity_poly.entity_id
_entity_poly.type
_entity_poly.pdbx_seq_one_letter_code
_entity_poly.pdbx_strand_id
1 'polypeptide(L)'
;MHPSNIHDNAYAVGSIDFTGDMPVILGPDGPSLGGFVCPATIIKADLWKMGQLKAGDEINFIPVSIKQAEQAEREQLASLALGNAYNSEISAAPITTPIVKTLASDVYGEKVVYRPAGEDYLLIEYGPQRLDIALRFRVHALMLNLQAQNIAGIEELTPGIRSIQVHYNNLELPLERLLAILEQAEASLGDIDQLSVPARVVHLPLSWDDEATRLAIQKYNDVVRKDAPWCPDNIEFIRRINGLDTVEQVKDIVFNANYLVMGLGDVYLGAPVATPIDPRHRLVTTKYNPARTWTPENAVGIGGAYLCVYGMEGPGGYQFVGRTLQMWNRYRSTTEFTKPWLLRFFDQIKFYPVSADELKQIRKDFPRGDYPLKIEQTEFSLKGYQALLDEQQESIQAFKVNQQQAFEAERQRWEESGQAHFSVEEQSQQSATEDALADSELAIESHVAGNLWQVMVEPGQSVKSGQVVAVLEAMKMELEVTAPSNGVIKQLNQIQGSQVHAGQRLMVMETE
;
A
#
# COMPACT_ATOMS: atom_id res chain seq x y z
N MET A 1 -16.44 3.26 5.64
CA MET A 1 -15.06 3.31 5.08
C MET A 1 -14.79 4.73 4.60
N HIS A 2 -13.52 5.15 4.57
CA HIS A 2 -13.16 6.45 4.02
C HIS A 2 -13.57 6.54 2.55
N PRO A 3 -14.13 7.67 2.05
CA PRO A 3 -14.59 7.79 0.66
C PRO A 3 -13.50 7.60 -0.41
N SER A 4 -12.23 7.81 -0.06
CA SER A 4 -11.11 7.55 -0.97
C SER A 4 -10.76 6.07 -1.11
N ASN A 5 -11.28 5.19 -0.25
CA ASN A 5 -11.00 3.76 -0.32
C ASN A 5 -11.71 3.13 -1.52
N ILE A 6 -10.96 2.35 -2.30
CA ILE A 6 -11.47 1.50 -3.38
C ILE A 6 -11.01 0.07 -3.20
N HIS A 7 -11.56 -0.84 -4.00
CA HIS A 7 -10.96 -2.16 -4.15
C HIS A 7 -9.64 -2.05 -4.89
N ASP A 8 -8.63 -2.71 -4.33
CA ASP A 8 -7.26 -2.44 -4.68
C ASP A 8 -7.00 -2.69 -6.18
N ASN A 9 -6.38 -1.72 -6.84
CA ASN A 9 -6.09 -1.71 -8.26
C ASN A 9 -4.64 -1.26 -8.51
N ALA A 10 -4.19 -1.42 -9.76
CA ALA A 10 -2.86 -0.98 -10.14
C ALA A 10 -2.81 0.54 -10.34
N TYR A 11 -1.70 1.14 -9.91
CA TYR A 11 -1.36 2.55 -10.09
C TYR A 11 -0.34 2.74 -11.20
N ALA A 12 -0.42 3.91 -11.84
CA ALA A 12 0.59 4.36 -12.80
C ALA A 12 1.64 5.25 -12.11
N VAL A 13 2.87 5.24 -12.60
CA VAL A 13 3.90 6.20 -12.17
C VAL A 13 3.42 7.62 -12.49
N GLY A 14 3.55 8.53 -11.52
CA GLY A 14 3.04 9.89 -11.59
C GLY A 14 1.58 10.06 -11.17
N SER A 15 0.90 9.00 -10.75
CA SER A 15 -0.47 9.11 -10.23
C SER A 15 -0.49 9.93 -8.94
N ILE A 16 -1.53 10.75 -8.77
CA ILE A 16 -1.79 11.50 -7.55
C ILE A 16 -2.75 10.65 -6.71
N ASP A 17 -2.24 9.94 -5.70
CA ASP A 17 -2.99 9.00 -4.88
C ASP A 17 -3.52 9.66 -3.60
N PHE A 18 -4.81 9.47 -3.29
CA PHE A 18 -5.45 10.04 -2.09
C PHE A 18 -5.49 9.05 -0.93
N THR A 19 -4.39 8.98 -0.16
CA THR A 19 -4.27 8.14 1.03
C THR A 19 -5.10 8.72 2.20
N GLY A 20 -6.41 8.54 2.15
CA GLY A 20 -7.35 9.28 2.99
C GLY A 20 -7.63 10.67 2.41
N ASP A 21 -7.43 11.71 3.20
CA ASP A 21 -7.61 13.12 2.80
C ASP A 21 -6.32 13.79 2.32
N MET A 22 -5.18 13.10 2.41
CA MET A 22 -3.87 13.62 1.96
C MET A 22 -3.46 13.01 0.62
N PRO A 23 -3.22 13.83 -0.42
CA PRO A 23 -2.69 13.35 -1.69
C PRO A 23 -1.17 13.12 -1.64
N VAL A 24 -0.68 12.16 -2.41
CA VAL A 24 0.73 11.90 -2.66
C VAL A 24 0.98 11.60 -4.13
N ILE A 25 2.05 12.12 -4.72
CA ILE A 25 2.46 11.78 -6.09
C ILE A 25 3.29 10.50 -6.03
N LEU A 26 2.89 9.47 -6.78
CA LEU A 26 3.58 8.19 -6.81
C LEU A 26 4.78 8.24 -7.77
N GLY A 27 6.00 8.19 -7.23
CA GLY A 27 7.22 8.13 -8.04
C GLY A 27 7.53 6.74 -8.62
N PRO A 28 8.68 6.57 -9.31
CA PRO A 28 9.09 5.28 -9.88
C PRO A 28 9.28 4.17 -8.83
N ASP A 29 9.66 4.52 -7.60
CA ASP A 29 9.73 3.60 -6.45
C ASP A 29 8.41 3.53 -5.67
N GLY A 30 7.33 4.05 -6.27
CA GLY A 30 5.99 4.08 -5.71
C GLY A 30 5.33 2.70 -5.66
N PRO A 31 4.25 2.57 -4.87
CA PRO A 31 3.45 1.36 -4.81
C PRO A 31 2.84 1.03 -6.17
N SER A 32 2.80 -0.26 -6.52
CA SER A 32 2.19 -0.72 -7.78
C SER A 32 0.70 -1.01 -7.64
N LEU A 33 0.27 -1.65 -6.54
CA LEU A 33 -1.13 -1.99 -6.26
C LEU A 33 -1.53 -1.33 -4.94
N GLY A 34 -2.70 -0.70 -4.90
CA GLY A 34 -3.22 -0.08 -3.68
C GLY A 34 -4.72 0.21 -3.75
N GLY A 35 -5.29 0.61 -2.61
CA GLY A 35 -6.74 0.71 -2.42
C GLY A 35 -7.26 2.12 -2.17
N PHE A 36 -6.65 3.10 -2.82
CA PHE A 36 -7.03 4.51 -2.77
C PHE A 36 -7.26 5.06 -4.18
N VAL A 37 -8.08 6.11 -4.30
CA VAL A 37 -8.39 6.72 -5.61
C VAL A 37 -7.27 7.62 -6.11
N CYS A 38 -7.01 7.55 -7.43
CA CYS A 38 -6.12 8.45 -8.15
C CYS A 38 -6.92 9.31 -9.15
N PRO A 39 -7.24 10.58 -8.86
CA PRO A 39 -8.01 11.44 -9.77
C PRO A 39 -7.23 11.88 -11.03
N ALA A 40 -5.89 11.89 -11.00
CA ALA A 40 -5.06 12.30 -12.12
C ALA A 40 -3.69 11.63 -12.10
N THR A 41 -3.01 11.66 -13.25
CA THR A 41 -1.64 11.15 -13.44
C THR A 41 -0.85 12.21 -14.21
N ILE A 42 0.37 12.50 -13.75
CA ILE A 42 1.30 13.40 -14.44
C ILE A 42 1.70 12.78 -15.77
N ILE A 43 1.65 13.55 -16.85
CA ILE A 43 2.07 13.09 -18.18
C ILE A 43 3.57 12.75 -18.19
N LYS A 44 3.97 11.81 -19.01
CA LYS A 44 5.36 11.31 -19.13
C LYS A 44 6.35 12.42 -19.41
N ALA A 45 5.98 13.37 -20.29
CA ALA A 45 6.82 14.52 -20.63
C ALA A 45 7.12 15.44 -19.43
N ASP A 46 6.30 15.41 -18.37
CA ASP A 46 6.39 16.26 -17.18
C ASP A 46 6.85 15.51 -15.91
N LEU A 47 6.99 14.18 -15.94
CA LEU A 47 7.41 13.39 -14.78
C LEU A 47 8.73 13.88 -14.16
N TRP A 48 9.64 14.43 -14.97
CA TRP A 48 10.92 14.96 -14.48
C TRP A 48 10.74 16.14 -13.49
N LYS A 49 9.64 16.91 -13.61
CA LYS A 49 9.36 18.05 -12.73
C LYS A 49 9.17 17.59 -11.29
N MET A 50 8.55 16.44 -11.07
CA MET A 50 8.41 15.82 -9.75
C MET A 50 9.77 15.55 -9.09
N GLY A 51 10.77 15.14 -9.87
CA GLY A 51 12.13 14.91 -9.39
C GLY A 51 12.89 16.18 -8.99
N GLN A 52 12.32 17.37 -9.22
CA GLN A 52 12.91 18.66 -8.81
C GLN A 52 12.23 19.27 -7.58
N LEU A 53 11.11 18.71 -7.12
CA LEU A 53 10.34 19.26 -6.00
C LEU A 53 11.10 19.15 -4.68
N LYS A 54 10.96 20.18 -3.84
CA LYS A 54 11.47 20.26 -2.48
C LYS A 54 10.32 20.58 -1.52
N ALA A 55 10.52 20.27 -0.24
CA ALA A 55 9.55 20.63 0.79
C ALA A 55 9.35 22.15 0.81
N GLY A 56 8.08 22.57 0.77
CA GLY A 56 7.68 23.98 0.68
C GLY A 56 7.46 24.51 -0.73
N ASP A 57 7.77 23.73 -1.78
CA ASP A 57 7.43 24.13 -3.16
C ASP A 57 5.91 24.15 -3.38
N GLU A 58 5.43 25.15 -4.10
CA GLU A 58 4.05 25.24 -4.56
C GLU A 58 3.93 24.74 -6.00
N ILE A 59 2.92 23.91 -6.27
CA ILE A 59 2.64 23.38 -7.61
C ILE A 59 1.18 23.58 -7.98
N ASN A 60 0.92 23.71 -9.28
CA ASN A 60 -0.42 23.74 -9.84
C ASN A 60 -0.54 22.73 -10.98
N PHE A 61 -1.49 21.79 -10.87
CA PHE A 61 -1.76 20.83 -11.94
C PHE A 61 -2.66 21.45 -13.01
N ILE A 62 -2.23 21.34 -14.27
CA ILE A 62 -3.07 21.73 -15.42
C ILE A 62 -3.61 20.47 -16.10
N PRO A 63 -4.89 20.44 -16.49
CA PRO A 63 -5.46 19.32 -17.24
C PRO A 63 -4.86 19.24 -18.64
N VAL A 64 -4.47 18.04 -19.06
CA VAL A 64 -3.90 17.76 -20.39
C VAL A 64 -4.70 16.64 -21.05
N SER A 65 -5.03 16.78 -22.34
CA SER A 65 -5.68 15.71 -23.09
C SER A 65 -4.68 14.63 -23.51
N ILE A 66 -5.13 13.39 -23.72
CA ILE A 66 -4.27 12.28 -24.17
C ILE A 66 -3.48 12.65 -25.45
N LYS A 67 -4.11 13.36 -26.40
CA LYS A 67 -3.44 13.81 -27.63
C LYS A 67 -2.33 14.84 -27.37
N GLN A 68 -2.53 15.73 -26.41
CA GLN A 68 -1.49 16.70 -26.02
C GLN A 68 -0.35 16.02 -25.26
N ALA A 69 -0.64 15.03 -24.42
CA ALA A 69 0.37 14.25 -23.71
C ALA A 69 1.27 13.47 -24.69
N GLU A 70 0.65 12.76 -25.65
CA GLU A 70 1.36 12.09 -26.74
C GLU A 70 2.23 13.08 -27.55
N GLN A 71 1.69 14.24 -27.92
CA GLN A 71 2.42 15.24 -28.67
C GLN A 71 3.62 15.78 -27.88
N ALA A 72 3.45 16.05 -26.59
CA ALA A 72 4.51 16.49 -25.70
C ALA A 72 5.65 15.46 -25.58
N GLU A 73 5.31 14.17 -25.48
CA GLU A 73 6.31 13.09 -25.51
C GLU A 73 7.08 13.05 -26.84
N ARG A 74 6.37 13.14 -27.98
CA ARG A 74 7.00 13.17 -29.31
C ARG A 74 7.96 14.36 -29.46
N GLU A 75 7.56 15.54 -29.00
CA GLU A 75 8.39 16.75 -29.02
C GLU A 75 9.61 16.62 -28.10
N GLN A 76 9.44 16.02 -26.92
CA GLN A 76 10.54 15.76 -25.99
C GLN A 76 11.56 14.79 -26.59
N LEU A 77 11.10 13.66 -27.15
CA LEU A 77 11.96 12.68 -27.82
C LEU A 77 12.69 13.28 -29.03
N ALA A 78 12.01 14.09 -29.84
CA ALA A 78 12.62 14.81 -30.95
C ALA A 78 13.70 15.80 -30.47
N SER A 79 13.43 16.53 -29.39
CA SER A 79 14.40 17.46 -28.77
C SER A 79 15.64 16.73 -28.27
N LEU A 80 15.46 15.59 -27.58
CA LEU A 80 16.55 14.74 -27.12
C LEU A 80 17.40 14.20 -28.27
N ALA A 81 16.77 13.71 -29.35
CA ALA A 81 17.47 13.21 -30.53
C ALA A 81 18.30 14.31 -31.24
N LEU A 82 17.84 15.56 -31.20
CA LEU A 82 18.53 16.71 -31.78
C LEU A 82 19.52 17.39 -30.82
N GLY A 83 19.55 17.01 -29.53
CA GLY A 83 20.35 17.68 -28.51
C GLY A 83 19.89 19.11 -28.17
N ASN A 84 18.62 19.41 -28.40
CA ASN A 84 18.02 20.72 -28.12
C ASN A 84 17.31 20.75 -26.77
N ALA A 85 17.23 21.94 -26.16
CA ALA A 85 16.39 22.14 -24.99
C ALA A 85 14.92 21.90 -25.34
N TYR A 86 14.25 21.06 -24.56
CA TYR A 86 12.81 20.85 -24.65
C TYR A 86 12.09 21.98 -23.91
N ASN A 87 11.34 22.78 -24.66
CA ASN A 87 10.47 23.84 -24.12
C ASN A 87 9.08 23.65 -24.72
N SER A 88 8.21 22.89 -24.06
CA SER A 88 6.81 22.78 -24.46
C SER A 88 5.94 23.52 -23.44
N GLU A 89 5.30 24.59 -23.91
CA GLU A 89 4.17 25.18 -23.22
C GLU A 89 2.91 24.42 -23.61
N ILE A 90 2.38 23.61 -22.68
CA ILE A 90 1.13 22.89 -22.88
C ILE A 90 -0.01 23.76 -22.37
N SER A 91 -1.00 24.02 -23.23
CA SER A 91 -2.22 24.71 -22.84
C SER A 91 -3.19 23.77 -22.11
N ALA A 92 -3.86 24.28 -21.08
CA ALA A 92 -4.84 23.53 -20.31
C ALA A 92 -6.01 23.07 -21.20
N ALA A 93 -6.33 21.78 -21.14
CA ALA A 93 -7.49 21.17 -21.79
C ALA A 93 -8.76 21.32 -20.95
N PRO A 94 -9.97 21.28 -21.55
CA PRO A 94 -11.19 21.19 -20.78
C PRO A 94 -11.28 19.85 -20.03
N ILE A 95 -11.62 19.90 -18.74
CA ILE A 95 -11.92 18.70 -17.95
C ILE A 95 -13.28 18.17 -18.39
N THR A 96 -13.32 16.93 -18.87
CA THR A 96 -14.55 16.28 -19.34
C THR A 96 -14.88 15.07 -18.48
N THR A 97 -14.43 13.88 -18.88
CA THR A 97 -14.62 12.63 -18.16
C THR A 97 -13.34 11.79 -18.25
N PRO A 98 -12.96 11.08 -17.18
CA PRO A 98 -11.88 10.09 -17.26
C PRO A 98 -12.35 8.77 -17.90
N ILE A 99 -13.60 8.65 -18.35
CA ILE A 99 -14.12 7.43 -18.98
C ILE A 99 -14.06 7.57 -20.49
N VAL A 100 -13.20 6.79 -21.14
CA VAL A 100 -13.05 6.79 -22.61
C VAL A 100 -13.93 5.77 -23.32
N LYS A 101 -14.39 4.73 -22.60
CA LYS A 101 -15.31 3.72 -23.12
C LYS A 101 -16.07 3.04 -21.99
N THR A 102 -17.30 2.61 -22.26
CA THR A 102 -18.08 1.74 -21.37
C THR A 102 -18.73 0.66 -22.21
N LEU A 103 -18.60 -0.60 -21.79
CA LEU A 103 -19.33 -1.74 -22.35
C LEU A 103 -20.49 -2.09 -21.42
N ALA A 104 -21.64 -2.37 -22.03
CA ALA A 104 -22.88 -2.60 -21.30
C ALA A 104 -23.01 -4.07 -20.86
N SER A 105 -23.55 -4.29 -19.66
CA SER A 105 -23.63 -5.62 -19.05
C SER A 105 -24.56 -6.59 -19.77
N ASP A 106 -25.56 -6.08 -20.48
CA ASP A 106 -26.51 -6.86 -21.28
C ASP A 106 -25.86 -7.52 -22.51
N VAL A 107 -24.79 -6.92 -23.04
CA VAL A 107 -24.06 -7.45 -24.20
C VAL A 107 -22.86 -8.29 -23.77
N TYR A 108 -22.13 -7.86 -22.75
CA TYR A 108 -20.85 -8.46 -22.37
C TYR A 108 -20.92 -9.32 -21.11
N GLY A 109 -22.09 -9.43 -20.47
CA GLY A 109 -22.31 -10.16 -19.22
C GLY A 109 -21.94 -9.38 -17.95
N GLU A 110 -21.12 -8.32 -18.07
CA GLU A 110 -20.80 -7.39 -16.99
C GLU A 110 -20.48 -6.01 -17.57
N LYS A 111 -20.74 -4.94 -16.80
CA LYS A 111 -20.35 -3.58 -17.15
C LYS A 111 -18.83 -3.45 -17.09
N VAL A 112 -18.22 -2.97 -18.17
CA VAL A 112 -16.78 -2.72 -18.24
C VAL A 112 -16.53 -1.22 -18.46
N VAL A 113 -15.68 -0.61 -17.65
CA VAL A 113 -15.33 0.82 -17.74
C VAL A 113 -13.85 0.97 -18.03
N TYR A 114 -13.51 1.76 -19.05
CA TYR A 114 -12.13 2.02 -19.46
C TYR A 114 -11.74 3.46 -19.08
N ARG A 115 -10.65 3.61 -18.32
CA ARG A 115 -10.14 4.88 -17.81
C ARG A 115 -8.66 5.04 -18.09
N PRO A 116 -8.21 6.11 -18.77
CA PRO A 116 -6.80 6.41 -18.83
C PRO A 116 -6.24 6.69 -17.43
N ALA A 117 -5.04 6.20 -17.15
CA ALA A 117 -4.28 6.46 -15.93
C ALA A 117 -2.93 7.08 -16.32
N GLY A 118 -2.99 8.18 -17.07
CA GLY A 118 -1.88 8.65 -17.91
C GLY A 118 -2.05 8.19 -19.37
N GLU A 119 -1.18 8.67 -20.26
CA GLU A 119 -1.20 8.35 -21.69
C GLU A 119 -0.73 6.92 -22.00
N ASP A 120 0.17 6.36 -21.19
CA ASP A 120 0.74 5.01 -21.34
C ASP A 120 -0.03 3.93 -20.55
N TYR A 121 -1.09 4.29 -19.81
CA TYR A 121 -1.82 3.33 -18.99
C TYR A 121 -3.32 3.41 -19.21
N LEU A 122 -3.95 2.24 -19.33
CA LEU A 122 -5.40 2.10 -19.41
C LEU A 122 -5.90 1.16 -18.31
N LEU A 123 -6.65 1.70 -17.37
CA LEU A 123 -7.32 0.94 -16.32
C LEU A 123 -8.69 0.45 -16.82
N ILE A 124 -8.92 -0.86 -16.70
CA ILE A 124 -10.15 -1.55 -17.08
C ILE A 124 -10.81 -2.04 -15.81
N GLU A 125 -12.07 -1.67 -15.58
CA GLU A 125 -12.81 -1.94 -14.35
C GLU A 125 -14.10 -2.72 -14.60
N TYR A 126 -14.38 -3.76 -13.80
CA TYR A 126 -15.55 -4.62 -13.98
C TYR A 126 -16.61 -4.47 -12.89
N GLY A 127 -17.86 -4.28 -13.28
CA GLY A 127 -19.01 -4.38 -12.38
C GLY A 127 -19.04 -3.33 -11.26
N PRO A 128 -19.86 -3.53 -10.22
CA PRO A 128 -19.96 -2.61 -9.09
C PRO A 128 -18.72 -2.65 -8.18
N GLN A 129 -18.54 -1.61 -7.36
CA GLN A 129 -17.51 -1.54 -6.31
C GLN A 129 -17.87 -2.48 -5.15
N ARG A 130 -17.64 -3.79 -5.36
CA ARG A 130 -17.79 -4.84 -4.35
C ARG A 130 -16.68 -5.89 -4.48
N LEU A 131 -16.35 -6.54 -3.37
CA LEU A 131 -15.50 -7.73 -3.38
C LEU A 131 -16.28 -8.92 -3.95
N ASP A 132 -15.93 -9.30 -5.18
CA ASP A 132 -16.54 -10.39 -5.91
C ASP A 132 -15.46 -11.20 -6.65
N ILE A 133 -15.31 -12.47 -6.26
CA ILE A 133 -14.29 -13.36 -6.81
C ILE A 133 -14.59 -13.67 -8.29
N ALA A 134 -15.85 -13.65 -8.73
CA ALA A 134 -16.21 -13.85 -10.14
C ALA A 134 -15.64 -12.74 -11.03
N LEU A 135 -15.65 -11.49 -10.55
CA LEU A 135 -15.03 -10.36 -11.27
C LEU A 135 -13.52 -10.58 -11.44
N ARG A 136 -12.85 -11.13 -10.43
CA ARG A 136 -11.41 -11.44 -10.52
C ARG A 136 -11.11 -12.56 -11.51
N PHE A 137 -12.01 -13.54 -11.63
CA PHE A 137 -11.94 -14.57 -12.66
C PHE A 137 -12.06 -13.98 -14.06
N ARG A 138 -12.99 -13.05 -14.27
CA ARG A 138 -13.11 -12.31 -15.54
C ARG A 138 -11.84 -11.54 -15.89
N VAL A 139 -11.30 -10.80 -14.92
CA VAL A 139 -10.00 -10.11 -15.04
C VAL A 139 -8.91 -11.09 -15.48
N HIS A 140 -8.85 -12.28 -14.88
CA HIS A 140 -7.85 -13.28 -15.24
C HIS A 140 -8.05 -13.81 -16.66
N ALA A 141 -9.29 -14.08 -17.05
CA ALA A 141 -9.61 -14.56 -18.39
C ALA A 141 -9.19 -13.53 -19.46
N LEU A 142 -9.46 -12.24 -19.24
CA LEU A 142 -8.95 -11.17 -20.11
C LEU A 142 -7.42 -11.15 -20.14
N MET A 143 -6.77 -11.20 -18.96
CA MET A 143 -5.31 -11.19 -18.86
C MET A 143 -4.68 -12.32 -19.68
N LEU A 144 -5.16 -13.57 -19.53
CA LEU A 144 -4.65 -14.72 -20.28
C LEU A 144 -4.91 -14.59 -21.78
N ASN A 145 -6.07 -14.05 -22.17
CA ASN A 145 -6.41 -13.79 -23.56
C ASN A 145 -5.43 -12.79 -24.21
N LEU A 146 -5.17 -11.66 -23.54
CA LEU A 146 -4.23 -10.64 -24.03
C LEU A 146 -2.79 -11.16 -24.08
N GLN A 147 -2.35 -11.91 -23.07
CA GLN A 147 -1.03 -12.55 -23.06
C GLN A 147 -0.86 -13.52 -24.22
N ALA A 148 -1.88 -14.30 -24.56
CA ALA A 148 -1.85 -15.22 -25.68
C ALA A 148 -1.79 -14.52 -27.05
N GLN A 149 -2.33 -13.30 -27.17
CA GLN A 149 -2.27 -12.53 -28.41
C GLN A 149 -0.90 -11.89 -28.68
N ASN A 150 -0.07 -11.67 -27.65
CA ASN A 150 1.27 -11.08 -27.75
C ASN A 150 1.28 -9.77 -28.59
N ILE A 151 0.41 -8.83 -28.22
CA ILE A 151 0.16 -7.58 -28.95
C ILE A 151 1.36 -6.65 -28.84
N ALA A 152 1.91 -6.21 -29.98
CA ALA A 152 2.97 -5.21 -30.01
C ALA A 152 2.50 -3.88 -29.41
N GLY A 153 3.35 -3.28 -28.58
CA GLY A 153 3.05 -2.05 -27.85
C GLY A 153 2.42 -2.27 -26.47
N ILE A 154 1.93 -3.46 -26.10
CA ILE A 154 1.59 -3.76 -24.70
C ILE A 154 2.87 -4.19 -23.97
N GLU A 155 3.21 -3.48 -22.90
CA GLU A 155 4.43 -3.70 -22.12
C GLU A 155 4.16 -4.57 -20.88
N GLU A 156 3.07 -4.28 -20.17
CA GLU A 156 2.72 -4.98 -18.93
C GLU A 156 1.19 -5.06 -18.72
N LEU A 157 0.77 -6.12 -18.03
CA LEU A 157 -0.60 -6.36 -17.61
C LEU A 157 -0.64 -6.59 -16.10
N THR A 158 -1.25 -5.65 -15.37
CA THR A 158 -1.25 -5.65 -13.90
C THR A 158 -2.67 -5.83 -13.37
N PRO A 159 -3.06 -7.04 -12.92
CA PRO A 159 -4.41 -7.28 -12.40
C PRO A 159 -4.57 -6.75 -10.97
N GLY A 160 -5.66 -6.03 -10.73
CA GLY A 160 -6.20 -5.71 -9.42
C GLY A 160 -7.27 -6.70 -8.95
N ILE A 161 -8.10 -6.30 -7.98
CA ILE A 161 -9.20 -7.13 -7.48
C ILE A 161 -10.31 -7.32 -8.52
N ARG A 162 -10.80 -6.20 -9.08
CA ARG A 162 -11.91 -6.13 -10.05
C ARG A 162 -11.53 -5.32 -11.28
N SER A 163 -10.24 -5.25 -11.55
CA SER A 163 -9.68 -4.42 -12.61
C SER A 163 -8.39 -5.02 -13.16
N ILE A 164 -7.96 -4.53 -14.30
CA ILE A 164 -6.63 -4.76 -14.86
C ILE A 164 -6.14 -3.47 -15.49
N GLN A 165 -4.89 -3.12 -15.23
CA GLN A 165 -4.22 -2.03 -15.92
C GLN A 165 -3.38 -2.60 -17.06
N VAL A 166 -3.52 -2.00 -18.23
CA VAL A 166 -2.66 -2.23 -19.38
C VAL A 166 -1.65 -1.09 -19.43
N HIS A 167 -0.38 -1.40 -19.23
CA HIS A 167 0.73 -0.49 -19.54
C HIS A 167 1.12 -0.72 -21.00
N TYR A 168 1.07 0.32 -21.81
CA TYR A 168 1.30 0.23 -23.24
C TYR A 168 2.07 1.47 -23.73
N ASN A 169 2.87 1.28 -24.78
CA ASN A 169 3.53 2.37 -25.46
C ASN A 169 2.53 3.09 -26.37
N ASN A 170 2.08 4.29 -25.96
CA ASN A 170 1.10 5.06 -26.71
C ASN A 170 1.56 5.46 -28.12
N LEU A 171 2.87 5.59 -28.35
CA LEU A 171 3.45 5.97 -29.63
C LEU A 171 3.45 4.82 -30.66
N GLU A 172 3.45 3.56 -30.18
CA GLU A 172 3.37 2.35 -30.99
C GLU A 172 1.94 1.81 -31.14
N LEU A 173 1.14 1.90 -30.07
CA LEU A 173 -0.22 1.39 -30.00
C LEU A 173 -1.19 2.52 -29.62
N PRO A 174 -1.83 3.19 -30.60
CA PRO A 174 -2.79 4.25 -30.31
C PRO A 174 -3.98 3.76 -29.47
N LEU A 175 -4.46 4.60 -28.53
CA LEU A 175 -5.55 4.26 -27.60
C LEU A 175 -6.79 3.70 -28.31
N GLU A 176 -7.19 4.28 -29.44
CA GLU A 176 -8.36 3.82 -30.22
C GLU A 176 -8.19 2.37 -30.69
N ARG A 177 -6.96 1.98 -31.08
CA ARG A 177 -6.63 0.62 -31.48
C ARG A 177 -6.64 -0.33 -30.29
N LEU A 178 -6.07 0.08 -29.16
CA LEU A 178 -6.10 -0.68 -27.91
C LEU A 178 -7.56 -0.95 -27.46
N LEU A 179 -8.43 0.07 -27.48
CA LEU A 179 -9.84 -0.06 -27.11
C LEU A 179 -10.62 -1.01 -28.04
N ALA A 180 -10.26 -1.10 -29.32
CA ALA A 180 -10.87 -2.05 -30.25
C ALA A 180 -10.42 -3.49 -29.97
N ILE A 181 -9.12 -3.70 -29.69
CA ILE A 181 -8.58 -5.01 -29.32
C ILE A 181 -9.22 -5.50 -28.02
N LEU A 182 -9.34 -4.62 -27.02
CA LEU A 182 -9.93 -4.95 -25.72
C LEU A 182 -11.41 -5.32 -25.84
N GLU A 183 -12.19 -4.59 -26.62
CA GLU A 183 -13.60 -4.94 -26.86
C GLU A 183 -13.76 -6.28 -27.58
N GLN A 184 -12.89 -6.58 -28.55
CA GLN A 184 -12.87 -7.89 -29.20
C GLN A 184 -12.49 -9.00 -28.23
N ALA A 185 -11.51 -8.76 -27.35
CA ALA A 185 -11.11 -9.71 -26.32
C ALA A 185 -12.27 -9.98 -25.34
N GLU A 186 -12.96 -8.93 -24.87
CA GLU A 186 -14.16 -9.04 -24.02
C GLU A 186 -15.27 -9.87 -24.67
N ALA A 187 -15.55 -9.63 -25.95
CA ALA A 187 -16.55 -10.39 -26.70
C ALA A 187 -16.19 -11.89 -26.83
N SER A 188 -14.90 -12.24 -26.68
CA SER A 188 -14.40 -13.60 -26.81
C SER A 188 -14.33 -14.40 -25.51
N LEU A 189 -14.56 -13.78 -24.34
CA LEU A 189 -14.38 -14.43 -23.03
C LEU A 189 -15.37 -15.59 -22.77
N GLY A 190 -16.48 -15.64 -23.49
CA GLY A 190 -17.48 -16.71 -23.36
C GLY A 190 -18.10 -16.78 -21.96
N ASP A 191 -18.53 -17.98 -21.57
CA ASP A 191 -19.05 -18.27 -20.23
C ASP A 191 -17.90 -18.55 -19.25
N ILE A 192 -17.63 -17.59 -18.36
CA ILE A 192 -16.57 -17.67 -17.36
C ILE A 192 -17.00 -18.47 -16.10
N ASP A 193 -18.28 -18.79 -15.93
CA ASP A 193 -18.80 -19.43 -14.71
C ASP A 193 -18.27 -20.85 -14.52
N GLN A 194 -17.85 -21.49 -15.62
CA GLN A 194 -17.21 -22.81 -15.61
C GLN A 194 -15.68 -22.76 -15.53
N LEU A 195 -15.08 -21.56 -15.42
CA LEU A 195 -13.63 -21.43 -15.38
C LEU A 195 -13.06 -22.05 -14.10
N SER A 196 -11.98 -22.78 -14.28
CA SER A 196 -11.11 -23.30 -13.23
C SER A 196 -9.69 -22.83 -13.49
N VAL A 197 -8.96 -22.52 -12.42
CA VAL A 197 -7.57 -22.07 -12.49
C VAL A 197 -6.66 -22.98 -11.66
N PRO A 198 -5.45 -23.34 -12.16
CA PRO A 198 -4.45 -24.00 -11.34
C PRO A 198 -4.14 -23.15 -10.11
N ALA A 199 -4.13 -23.78 -8.94
CA ALA A 199 -3.92 -23.12 -7.67
C ALA A 199 -3.01 -23.97 -6.76
N ARG A 200 -2.53 -23.37 -5.68
CA ARG A 200 -1.75 -24.08 -4.66
C ARG A 200 -2.26 -23.72 -3.28
N VAL A 201 -2.30 -24.67 -2.35
CA VAL A 201 -2.42 -24.34 -0.92
C VAL A 201 -1.01 -24.18 -0.36
N VAL A 202 -0.64 -22.95 -0.02
CA VAL A 202 0.67 -22.58 0.51
C VAL A 202 0.54 -22.45 2.03
N HIS A 203 1.12 -23.39 2.77
CA HIS A 203 1.06 -23.39 4.22
C HIS A 203 2.16 -22.49 4.80
N LEU A 204 1.77 -21.36 5.41
CA LEU A 204 2.72 -20.38 5.95
C LEU A 204 2.77 -20.41 7.49
N PRO A 205 3.96 -20.40 8.10
CA PRO A 205 4.09 -20.22 9.54
C PRO A 205 3.70 -18.80 9.93
N LEU A 206 2.92 -18.62 10.99
CA LEU A 206 2.55 -17.31 11.52
C LEU A 206 2.89 -17.23 13.00
N SER A 207 3.76 -16.28 13.35
CA SER A 207 3.95 -15.82 14.73
C SER A 207 2.82 -14.84 15.04
N TRP A 208 1.89 -15.26 15.90
CA TRP A 208 0.74 -14.47 16.33
C TRP A 208 1.18 -13.33 17.26
N ASP A 209 0.69 -12.11 17.02
CA ASP A 209 1.05 -10.93 17.82
C ASP A 209 2.58 -10.72 18.00
N ASP A 210 3.30 -10.81 16.88
CA ASP A 210 4.76 -10.79 16.84
C ASP A 210 5.36 -9.50 17.44
N GLU A 211 6.53 -9.61 18.06
CA GLU A 211 7.23 -8.47 18.69
C GLU A 211 7.48 -7.32 17.72
N ALA A 212 7.79 -7.61 16.46
CA ALA A 212 8.08 -6.59 15.47
C ALA A 212 6.82 -5.81 15.08
N THR A 213 5.66 -6.49 15.01
CA THR A 213 4.39 -5.82 14.73
C THR A 213 3.95 -4.95 15.91
N ARG A 214 4.14 -5.40 17.15
CA ARG A 214 3.88 -4.57 18.35
C ARG A 214 4.76 -3.33 18.38
N LEU A 215 6.03 -3.45 18.02
CA LEU A 215 6.93 -2.29 17.89
C LEU A 215 6.42 -1.29 16.86
N ALA A 216 5.91 -1.74 15.71
CA ALA A 216 5.36 -0.86 14.68
C ALA A 216 4.10 -0.12 15.16
N ILE A 217 3.23 -0.79 15.93
CA ILE A 217 2.05 -0.17 16.54
C ILE A 217 2.47 0.89 17.57
N GLN A 218 3.46 0.57 18.41
CA GLN A 218 3.99 1.50 19.39
C GLN A 218 4.57 2.75 18.71
N LYS A 219 5.45 2.58 17.70
CA LYS A 219 6.01 3.71 16.95
C LYS A 219 4.90 4.60 16.39
N TYR A 220 3.91 4.02 15.74
CA TYR A 220 2.78 4.77 15.18
C TYR A 220 2.03 5.59 16.24
N ASN A 221 1.76 5.00 17.40
CA ASN A 221 1.07 5.68 18.50
C ASN A 221 1.91 6.85 19.06
N ASP A 222 3.23 6.70 19.09
CA ASP A 222 4.15 7.67 19.69
C ASP A 222 4.45 8.86 18.77
N VAL A 223 4.51 8.66 17.45
CA VAL A 223 4.98 9.70 16.49
C VAL A 223 3.99 10.11 15.42
N VAL A 224 2.98 9.30 15.12
CA VAL A 224 2.08 9.57 13.99
C VAL A 224 0.71 10.01 14.48
N ARG A 225 0.05 9.16 15.26
CA ARG A 225 -1.28 9.47 15.78
C ARG A 225 -1.50 8.77 17.11
N LYS A 226 -1.41 9.57 18.16
CA LYS A 226 -1.80 9.16 19.50
C LYS A 226 -3.30 8.89 19.55
N ASP A 227 -3.68 7.90 20.37
CA ASP A 227 -5.08 7.58 20.67
C ASP A 227 -5.95 7.23 19.44
N ALA A 228 -5.32 6.67 18.40
CA ALA A 228 -6.06 6.11 17.27
C ALA A 228 -6.96 4.94 17.73
N PRO A 229 -8.19 4.78 17.20
CA PRO A 229 -9.13 3.75 17.70
C PRO A 229 -8.65 2.30 17.59
N TRP A 230 -7.66 2.04 16.74
CA TRP A 230 -7.04 0.73 16.53
C TRP A 230 -5.74 0.52 17.32
N CYS A 231 -5.35 1.49 18.15
CA CYS A 231 -4.22 1.44 19.07
C CYS A 231 -4.74 1.36 20.51
N PRO A 232 -3.98 0.76 21.44
CA PRO A 232 -2.64 0.17 21.27
C PRO A 232 -2.64 -1.25 20.70
N ASP A 233 -3.81 -1.85 20.46
CA ASP A 233 -3.95 -3.26 20.08
C ASP A 233 -4.84 -3.42 18.83
N ASN A 234 -4.21 -3.80 17.72
CA ASN A 234 -4.91 -4.04 16.46
C ASN A 234 -5.82 -5.27 16.52
N ILE A 235 -5.43 -6.32 17.24
CA ILE A 235 -6.18 -7.57 17.30
C ILE A 235 -7.46 -7.36 18.13
N GLU A 236 -7.35 -6.64 19.24
CA GLU A 236 -8.52 -6.24 20.02
C GLU A 236 -9.45 -5.32 19.23
N PHE A 237 -8.88 -4.41 18.44
CA PHE A 237 -9.68 -3.62 17.50
C PHE A 237 -10.43 -4.49 16.49
N ILE A 238 -9.75 -5.46 15.86
CA ILE A 238 -10.37 -6.42 14.94
C ILE A 238 -11.51 -7.17 15.61
N ARG A 239 -11.32 -7.65 16.85
CA ARG A 239 -12.38 -8.31 17.63
C ARG A 239 -13.61 -7.40 17.76
N ARG A 240 -13.40 -6.19 18.28
CA ARG A 240 -14.47 -5.24 18.59
C ARG A 240 -15.25 -4.82 17.35
N ILE A 241 -14.58 -4.45 16.26
CA ILE A 241 -15.25 -3.97 15.04
C ILE A 241 -16.00 -5.09 14.29
N ASN A 242 -15.63 -6.35 14.52
CA ASN A 242 -16.31 -7.51 13.93
C ASN A 242 -17.37 -8.14 14.83
N GLY A 243 -17.57 -7.62 16.05
CA GLY A 243 -18.59 -8.15 16.96
C GLY A 243 -18.26 -9.53 17.51
N LEU A 244 -16.97 -9.84 17.67
CA LEU A 244 -16.51 -11.10 18.24
C LEU A 244 -16.42 -10.98 19.77
N ASP A 245 -16.65 -12.08 20.48
CA ASP A 245 -16.66 -12.11 21.94
C ASP A 245 -15.23 -12.08 22.51
N THR A 246 -14.28 -12.75 21.85
CA THR A 246 -12.91 -12.90 22.34
C THR A 246 -11.85 -12.72 21.25
N VAL A 247 -10.63 -12.38 21.67
CA VAL A 247 -9.46 -12.33 20.77
C VAL A 247 -9.14 -13.73 20.22
N GLU A 248 -9.41 -14.79 20.98
CA GLU A 248 -9.25 -16.17 20.52
C GLU A 248 -10.11 -16.47 19.29
N GLN A 249 -11.33 -15.93 19.19
CA GLN A 249 -12.15 -16.09 17.98
C GLN A 249 -11.51 -15.43 16.76
N VAL A 250 -10.85 -14.27 16.92
CA VAL A 250 -10.07 -13.64 15.84
C VAL A 250 -8.96 -14.58 15.39
N LYS A 251 -8.22 -15.15 16.35
CA LYS A 251 -7.15 -16.11 16.09
C LYS A 251 -7.65 -17.34 15.34
N ASP A 252 -8.74 -17.94 15.81
CA ASP A 252 -9.33 -19.13 15.19
C ASP A 252 -9.78 -18.84 13.75
N ILE A 253 -10.42 -17.70 13.50
CA ILE A 253 -10.78 -17.29 12.13
C ILE A 253 -9.52 -17.15 11.28
N VAL A 254 -8.47 -16.50 11.80
CA VAL A 254 -7.25 -16.25 11.03
C VAL A 254 -6.57 -17.55 10.61
N PHE A 255 -6.46 -18.53 11.51
CA PHE A 255 -5.79 -19.81 11.26
C PHE A 255 -6.65 -20.83 10.50
N ASN A 256 -7.98 -20.73 10.57
CA ASN A 256 -8.88 -21.67 9.86
C ASN A 256 -9.27 -21.22 8.45
N ALA A 257 -8.96 -19.97 8.08
CA ALA A 257 -9.23 -19.46 6.75
C ALA A 257 -8.28 -19.98 5.66
N ASN A 258 -8.81 -20.14 4.44
CA ASN A 258 -8.03 -20.23 3.22
C ASN A 258 -8.14 -18.88 2.50
N TYR A 259 -7.03 -18.18 2.32
CA TYR A 259 -7.00 -16.85 1.72
C TYR A 259 -6.60 -16.94 0.26
N LEU A 260 -7.54 -16.66 -0.64
CA LEU A 260 -7.29 -16.63 -2.08
C LEU A 260 -6.50 -15.37 -2.43
N VAL A 261 -5.31 -15.54 -3.01
CA VAL A 261 -4.46 -14.46 -3.52
C VAL A 261 -5.10 -13.89 -4.78
N MET A 262 -5.58 -12.66 -4.67
CA MET A 262 -6.27 -11.93 -5.75
C MET A 262 -5.27 -11.13 -6.59
N GLY A 263 -4.23 -10.57 -5.96
CA GLY A 263 -3.21 -9.77 -6.63
C GLY A 263 -1.88 -9.85 -5.91
N LEU A 264 -0.84 -9.27 -6.52
CA LEU A 264 0.50 -9.20 -5.98
C LEU A 264 1.00 -7.75 -6.07
N GLY A 265 1.87 -7.35 -5.14
CA GLY A 265 2.39 -5.99 -5.05
C GLY A 265 1.54 -5.03 -4.21
N ASP A 266 0.74 -5.54 -3.26
CA ASP A 266 -0.01 -4.76 -2.26
C ASP A 266 0.60 -4.97 -0.87
N VAL A 267 1.65 -4.24 -0.46
CA VAL A 267 2.43 -3.31 -1.28
C VAL A 267 3.85 -3.82 -1.48
N TYR A 268 4.36 -3.69 -2.72
CA TYR A 268 5.71 -4.05 -3.15
C TYR A 268 6.05 -5.55 -3.17
N LEU A 269 7.11 -5.91 -3.89
CA LEU A 269 7.85 -7.19 -3.82
C LEU A 269 7.00 -8.45 -3.58
N GLY A 270 5.98 -8.67 -4.41
CA GLY A 270 5.17 -9.90 -4.34
C GLY A 270 4.28 -10.00 -3.10
N ALA A 271 4.08 -8.91 -2.34
CA ALA A 271 3.11 -8.84 -1.26
C ALA A 271 1.71 -9.18 -1.79
N PRO A 272 1.04 -10.21 -1.26
CA PRO A 272 -0.28 -10.60 -1.75
C PRO A 272 -1.34 -9.62 -1.27
N VAL A 273 -2.32 -9.34 -2.11
CA VAL A 273 -3.66 -8.98 -1.61
C VAL A 273 -4.52 -10.23 -1.71
N ALA A 274 -5.01 -10.71 -0.57
CA ALA A 274 -5.76 -11.95 -0.47
C ALA A 274 -7.07 -11.75 0.29
N THR A 275 -8.06 -12.61 0.04
CA THR A 275 -9.32 -12.62 0.82
C THR A 275 -9.67 -14.04 1.22
N PRO A 276 -10.25 -14.26 2.41
CA PRO A 276 -10.87 -15.54 2.73
C PRO A 276 -11.89 -15.97 1.67
N ILE A 277 -11.78 -17.22 1.22
CA ILE A 277 -12.74 -17.86 0.30
C ILE A 277 -14.11 -17.89 0.97
N ASP A 278 -14.19 -18.42 2.19
CA ASP A 278 -15.40 -18.40 3.02
C ASP A 278 -15.69 -16.98 3.50
N PRO A 279 -16.84 -16.37 3.13
CA PRO A 279 -17.20 -15.03 3.58
C PRO A 279 -17.30 -14.86 5.10
N ARG A 280 -17.52 -15.94 5.86
CA ARG A 280 -17.59 -15.92 7.33
C ARG A 280 -16.22 -15.72 7.99
N HIS A 281 -15.14 -15.88 7.23
CA HIS A 281 -13.79 -15.61 7.71
C HIS A 281 -13.27 -14.22 7.33
N ARG A 282 -14.06 -13.43 6.59
CA ARG A 282 -13.69 -12.07 6.16
C ARG A 282 -13.84 -11.09 7.33
N LEU A 283 -12.83 -11.03 8.19
CA LEU A 283 -12.70 -9.99 9.19
C LEU A 283 -12.57 -8.64 8.48
N VAL A 284 -13.49 -7.72 8.76
CA VAL A 284 -13.52 -6.39 8.14
C VAL A 284 -12.89 -5.38 9.09
N THR A 285 -11.94 -4.60 8.59
CA THR A 285 -11.26 -3.55 9.35
C THR A 285 -11.19 -2.24 8.57
N THR A 286 -10.76 -1.15 9.21
CA THR A 286 -10.27 0.02 8.48
C THR A 286 -8.78 -0.10 8.21
N LYS A 287 -8.31 0.54 7.13
CA LYS A 287 -6.90 0.92 7.01
C LYS A 287 -6.59 2.05 8.01
N TYR A 288 -5.35 2.16 8.44
CA TYR A 288 -4.83 3.23 9.29
C TYR A 288 -5.09 4.61 8.65
N ASN A 289 -5.33 5.63 9.47
CA ASN A 289 -5.46 7.02 9.05
C ASN A 289 -4.68 7.96 10.00
N PRO A 290 -3.55 8.55 9.56
CA PRO A 290 -2.84 8.27 8.31
C PRO A 290 -2.16 6.89 8.34
N ALA A 291 -1.62 6.42 7.21
CA ALA A 291 -0.87 5.16 7.16
C ALA A 291 0.41 5.22 8.00
N ARG A 292 0.93 4.05 8.43
CA ARG A 292 2.24 3.98 9.10
C ARG A 292 3.35 4.32 8.12
N THR A 293 4.37 4.99 8.61
CA THR A 293 5.64 5.24 7.92
C THR A 293 6.53 4.00 7.87
N TRP A 294 6.47 3.15 8.91
CA TRP A 294 7.23 1.90 9.01
C TRP A 294 6.36 0.69 9.38
N THR A 295 6.62 -0.42 8.69
CA THR A 295 6.01 -1.74 8.87
C THR A 295 7.14 -2.76 8.68
N PRO A 296 7.29 -3.75 9.57
CA PRO A 296 8.35 -4.74 9.44
C PRO A 296 8.09 -5.70 8.27
N GLU A 297 9.16 -6.20 7.67
CA GLU A 297 9.12 -7.14 6.57
C GLU A 297 8.34 -8.41 6.96
N ASN A 298 7.40 -8.80 6.10
CA ASN A 298 6.49 -9.94 6.22
C ASN A 298 5.57 -9.89 7.43
N ALA A 299 5.30 -8.68 7.96
CA ALA A 299 4.12 -8.47 8.77
C ALA A 299 2.88 -8.95 8.01
N VAL A 300 1.91 -9.49 8.74
CA VAL A 300 0.62 -9.91 8.21
C VAL A 300 -0.43 -8.97 8.76
N GLY A 301 -1.24 -8.39 7.88
CA GLY A 301 -2.27 -7.46 8.29
C GLY A 301 -3.57 -7.59 7.51
N ILE A 302 -4.64 -7.06 8.09
CA ILE A 302 -6.00 -7.03 7.55
C ILE A 302 -6.44 -5.57 7.34
N GLY A 303 -6.91 -5.25 6.14
CA GLY A 303 -7.34 -3.91 5.73
C GLY A 303 -8.60 -4.02 4.87
N GLY A 304 -9.72 -3.47 5.33
CA GLY A 304 -11.01 -3.82 4.73
C GLY A 304 -11.28 -5.31 4.96
N ALA A 305 -11.70 -6.02 3.91
CA ALA A 305 -11.86 -7.48 3.93
C ALA A 305 -10.64 -8.25 3.39
N TYR A 306 -9.51 -7.55 3.21
CA TYR A 306 -8.31 -8.08 2.57
C TYR A 306 -7.21 -8.36 3.59
N LEU A 307 -6.42 -9.38 3.29
CA LEU A 307 -5.18 -9.73 3.97
C LEU A 307 -3.98 -9.39 3.08
N CYS A 308 -2.95 -8.83 3.71
CA CYS A 308 -1.66 -8.52 3.11
C CYS A 308 -0.51 -9.19 3.89
N VAL A 309 0.55 -9.58 3.17
CA VAL A 309 1.86 -9.91 3.74
C VAL A 309 2.91 -8.96 3.17
N TYR A 310 3.45 -8.05 3.98
CA TYR A 310 4.36 -7.00 3.50
C TYR A 310 5.66 -7.61 2.95
N GLY A 311 5.96 -7.39 1.66
CA GLY A 311 7.11 -8.02 1.00
C GLY A 311 8.48 -7.48 1.43
N MET A 312 8.50 -6.27 1.99
CA MET A 312 9.67 -5.55 2.49
C MET A 312 9.28 -4.67 3.68
N GLU A 313 10.29 -4.11 4.35
CA GLU A 313 10.06 -3.00 5.29
C GLU A 313 9.61 -1.75 4.52
N GLY A 314 8.65 -1.01 5.06
CA GLY A 314 8.15 0.20 4.41
C GLY A 314 6.83 0.71 4.99
N PRO A 315 6.16 1.67 4.34
CA PRO A 315 4.89 2.19 4.80
C PRO A 315 3.77 1.13 4.69
N GLY A 316 2.75 1.25 5.54
CA GLY A 316 1.66 0.28 5.55
C GLY A 316 0.41 0.74 6.29
N GLY A 317 -0.76 0.35 5.77
CA GLY A 317 -2.06 0.78 6.30
C GLY A 317 -2.88 -0.31 6.99
N TYR A 318 -2.49 -1.59 6.90
CA TYR A 318 -3.35 -2.70 7.38
C TYR A 318 -3.16 -2.94 8.89
N GLN A 319 -4.21 -3.41 9.56
CA GLN A 319 -4.20 -3.79 10.99
C GLN A 319 -3.42 -5.09 11.19
N PHE A 320 -2.45 -5.15 12.10
CA PHE A 320 -1.62 -6.34 12.23
C PHE A 320 -2.32 -7.49 12.96
N VAL A 321 -1.98 -8.72 12.57
CA VAL A 321 -2.31 -9.96 13.30
C VAL A 321 -1.08 -10.77 13.70
N GLY A 322 0.07 -10.53 13.04
CA GLY A 322 1.30 -11.26 13.31
C GLY A 322 2.34 -11.07 12.22
N ARG A 323 3.31 -11.99 12.16
CA ARG A 323 4.40 -11.97 11.16
C ARG A 323 4.66 -13.37 10.61
N THR A 324 5.07 -13.45 9.35
CA THR A 324 5.38 -14.71 8.66
C THR A 324 6.80 -14.67 8.05
N LEU A 325 7.10 -15.66 7.20
CA LEU A 325 8.36 -15.81 6.48
C LEU A 325 8.42 -14.94 5.21
N GLN A 326 9.57 -14.95 4.54
CA GLN A 326 9.86 -14.13 3.36
C GLN A 326 8.93 -14.42 2.18
N MET A 327 8.27 -13.38 1.66
CA MET A 327 7.50 -13.43 0.41
C MET A 327 8.36 -13.19 -0.84
N TRP A 328 9.52 -12.57 -0.66
CA TRP A 328 10.44 -12.19 -1.73
C TRP A 328 11.87 -12.69 -1.48
N ASN A 329 12.51 -13.23 -2.51
CA ASN A 329 13.89 -13.65 -2.50
C ASN A 329 14.64 -13.01 -3.68
N ARG A 330 15.38 -11.94 -3.38
CA ARG A 330 16.13 -11.17 -4.40
C ARG A 330 17.33 -11.93 -4.96
N TYR A 331 17.99 -12.74 -4.13
CA TYR A 331 19.37 -13.18 -4.39
C TYR A 331 19.50 -14.66 -4.71
N ARG A 332 18.59 -15.50 -4.23
CA ARG A 332 18.68 -16.95 -4.38
C ARG A 332 17.47 -17.49 -5.10
N SER A 333 17.73 -18.48 -5.96
CA SER A 333 16.68 -19.38 -6.42
C SER A 333 16.71 -20.63 -5.54
N THR A 334 15.54 -21.04 -5.06
CA THR A 334 15.34 -22.25 -4.25
C THR A 334 14.22 -23.08 -4.88
N THR A 335 13.87 -24.22 -4.26
CA THR A 335 12.73 -25.04 -4.69
C THR A 335 11.44 -24.22 -4.76
N GLU A 336 11.19 -23.37 -3.76
CA GLU A 336 10.00 -22.52 -3.67
C GLU A 336 10.15 -21.21 -4.47
N PHE A 337 11.36 -20.63 -4.50
CA PHE A 337 11.68 -19.40 -5.24
C PHE A 337 12.25 -19.70 -6.64
N THR A 338 11.39 -20.16 -7.54
CA THR A 338 11.68 -20.24 -8.99
C THR A 338 11.59 -18.88 -9.69
N LYS A 339 10.89 -17.93 -9.06
CA LYS A 339 10.89 -16.50 -9.32
C LYS A 339 11.20 -15.79 -7.99
N PRO A 340 11.54 -14.49 -8.00
CA PRO A 340 11.80 -13.77 -6.75
C PRO A 340 10.59 -13.72 -5.81
N TRP A 341 9.36 -13.78 -6.31
CA TRP A 341 8.14 -13.81 -5.50
C TRP A 341 7.66 -15.24 -5.22
N LEU A 342 7.21 -15.51 -3.99
CA LEU A 342 6.77 -16.84 -3.54
C LEU A 342 5.39 -17.21 -4.10
N LEU A 343 4.44 -16.27 -4.04
CA LEU A 343 3.01 -16.50 -4.28
C LEU A 343 2.62 -16.18 -5.73
N ARG A 344 1.56 -16.82 -6.20
CA ARG A 344 0.98 -16.66 -7.54
C ARG A 344 -0.49 -16.27 -7.40
N PHE A 345 -1.07 -15.74 -8.48
CA PHE A 345 -2.52 -15.50 -8.52
C PHE A 345 -3.26 -16.82 -8.26
N PHE A 346 -4.32 -16.73 -7.45
CA PHE A 346 -5.17 -17.84 -7.01
C PHE A 346 -4.50 -18.90 -6.13
N ASP A 347 -3.26 -18.69 -5.67
CA ASP A 347 -2.78 -19.43 -4.51
C ASP A 347 -3.70 -19.20 -3.32
N GLN A 348 -3.79 -20.20 -2.45
CA GLN A 348 -4.52 -20.16 -1.20
C GLN A 348 -3.49 -20.16 -0.07
N ILE A 349 -3.40 -19.06 0.65
CA ILE A 349 -2.58 -19.01 1.87
C ILE A 349 -3.35 -19.72 2.98
N LYS A 350 -2.66 -20.59 3.71
CA LYS A 350 -3.17 -21.21 4.93
C LYS A 350 -2.15 -21.09 6.04
N PHE A 351 -2.48 -20.38 7.11
CA PHE A 351 -1.54 -20.20 8.22
C PHE A 351 -1.53 -21.40 9.17
N TYR A 352 -0.39 -21.62 9.80
CA TYR A 352 -0.28 -22.47 10.99
C TYR A 352 0.58 -21.77 12.06
N PRO A 353 0.26 -21.96 13.35
CA PRO A 353 0.91 -21.21 14.41
C PRO A 353 2.34 -21.68 14.64
N VAL A 354 3.25 -20.73 14.85
CA VAL A 354 4.61 -20.95 15.36
C VAL A 354 4.92 -19.90 16.42
N SER A 355 5.90 -20.16 17.27
CA SER A 355 6.46 -19.17 18.20
C SER A 355 7.30 -18.13 17.47
N ALA A 356 7.54 -16.98 18.11
CA ALA A 356 8.42 -15.93 17.59
C ALA A 356 9.87 -16.44 17.37
N ASP A 357 10.37 -17.31 18.26
CA ASP A 357 11.72 -17.87 18.14
C ASP A 357 11.85 -18.89 17.02
N GLU A 358 10.83 -19.74 16.83
CA GLU A 358 10.75 -20.62 15.67
C GLU A 358 10.70 -19.82 14.37
N LEU A 359 9.89 -18.76 14.31
CA LEU A 359 9.82 -17.90 13.13
C LEU A 359 11.16 -17.22 12.83
N LYS A 360 11.89 -16.75 13.86
CA LYS A 360 13.24 -16.17 13.70
C LYS A 360 14.19 -17.15 13.03
N GLN A 361 14.10 -18.44 13.36
CA GLN A 361 14.93 -19.47 12.72
C GLN A 361 14.46 -19.75 11.29
N ILE A 362 13.15 -19.94 11.08
CA ILE A 362 12.56 -20.15 9.74
C ILE A 362 12.95 -19.04 8.77
N ARG A 363 12.89 -17.77 9.19
CA ARG A 363 13.26 -16.61 8.36
C ARG A 363 14.75 -16.58 7.98
N LYS A 364 15.62 -17.22 8.75
CA LYS A 364 17.05 -17.37 8.39
C LYS A 364 17.24 -18.47 7.34
N ASP A 365 16.50 -19.56 7.46
CA ASP A 365 16.74 -20.79 6.70
C ASP A 365 15.97 -20.81 5.37
N PHE A 366 14.73 -20.31 5.35
CA PHE A 366 13.86 -20.36 4.18
C PHE A 366 14.43 -19.66 2.94
N PRO A 367 14.96 -18.41 2.99
CA PRO A 367 15.55 -17.77 1.81
C PRO A 367 16.79 -18.50 1.27
N ARG A 368 17.39 -19.40 2.06
CA ARG A 368 18.57 -20.20 1.68
C ARG A 368 18.19 -21.53 1.04
N GLY A 369 16.93 -21.93 1.13
CA GLY A 369 16.44 -23.26 0.73
C GLY A 369 16.56 -24.31 1.83
N ASP A 370 16.89 -23.90 3.07
CA ASP A 370 17.13 -24.81 4.20
C ASP A 370 15.86 -25.05 5.05
N TYR A 371 14.69 -24.66 4.53
CA TYR A 371 13.39 -24.87 5.17
C TYR A 371 12.34 -25.27 4.11
N PRO A 372 11.88 -26.53 4.06
CA PRO A 372 10.92 -26.96 3.06
C PRO A 372 9.52 -26.43 3.40
N LEU A 373 8.90 -25.70 2.48
CA LEU A 373 7.54 -25.21 2.66
C LEU A 373 6.53 -26.24 2.17
N LYS A 374 5.50 -26.53 2.97
CA LYS A 374 4.41 -27.40 2.53
C LYS A 374 3.53 -26.65 1.51
N ILE A 375 3.54 -27.12 0.27
CA ILE A 375 2.73 -26.60 -0.83
C ILE A 375 1.95 -27.74 -1.48
N GLU A 376 0.62 -27.67 -1.44
CA GLU A 376 -0.27 -28.66 -2.05
C GLU A 376 -0.77 -28.14 -3.41
N GLN A 377 -0.66 -28.94 -4.47
CA GLN A 377 -1.24 -28.57 -5.77
C GLN A 377 -2.75 -28.79 -5.74
N THR A 378 -3.51 -27.84 -6.29
CA THR A 378 -4.97 -27.91 -6.35
C THR A 378 -5.50 -27.14 -7.56
N GLU A 379 -6.82 -27.03 -7.66
CA GLU A 379 -7.53 -26.20 -8.64
C GLU A 379 -8.57 -25.35 -7.91
N PHE A 380 -8.74 -24.10 -8.32
CA PHE A 380 -9.80 -23.24 -7.83
C PHE A 380 -10.86 -23.04 -8.92
N SER A 381 -12.07 -23.55 -8.66
CA SER A 381 -13.19 -23.54 -9.60
C SER A 381 -14.21 -22.46 -9.22
N LEU A 382 -14.57 -21.58 -10.16
CA LEU A 382 -15.59 -20.56 -9.91
C LEU A 382 -16.97 -21.19 -9.65
N LYS A 383 -17.34 -22.21 -10.41
CA LYS A 383 -18.56 -22.99 -10.17
C LYS A 383 -18.59 -23.61 -8.77
N GLY A 384 -17.48 -24.22 -8.35
CA GLY A 384 -17.37 -24.80 -7.01
C GLY A 384 -17.49 -23.74 -5.91
N TYR A 385 -16.89 -22.58 -6.13
CA TYR A 385 -17.03 -21.43 -5.24
C TYR A 385 -18.47 -20.93 -5.15
N GLN A 386 -19.18 -20.80 -6.27
CA GLN A 386 -20.58 -20.35 -6.28
C GLN A 386 -21.50 -21.36 -5.57
N ALA A 387 -21.29 -22.66 -5.80
CA ALA A 387 -22.04 -23.70 -5.11
C ALA A 387 -21.86 -23.64 -3.57
N LEU A 388 -20.63 -23.37 -3.10
CA LEU A 388 -20.35 -23.16 -1.67
C LEU A 388 -21.12 -21.95 -1.12
N LEU A 389 -21.16 -20.84 -1.87
CA LEU A 389 -21.90 -19.64 -1.45
C LEU A 389 -23.39 -19.90 -1.33
N ASP A 390 -23.96 -20.62 -2.30
CA ASP A 390 -25.38 -20.95 -2.33
C ASP A 390 -25.75 -21.91 -1.19
N GLU A 391 -24.92 -22.95 -0.96
CA GLU A 391 -25.12 -23.92 0.13
C GLU A 391 -25.04 -23.26 1.52
N GLN A 392 -24.11 -22.32 1.69
CA GLN A 392 -23.84 -21.67 2.99
C GLN A 392 -24.54 -20.31 3.14
N GLN A 393 -25.44 -19.96 2.22
CA GLN A 393 -26.01 -18.61 2.10
C GLN A 393 -26.59 -18.10 3.42
N GLU A 394 -27.41 -18.91 4.10
CA GLU A 394 -28.05 -18.52 5.37
C GLU A 394 -27.02 -18.20 6.47
N SER A 395 -26.02 -19.08 6.64
CA SER A 395 -24.95 -18.89 7.62
C SER A 395 -24.08 -17.68 7.31
N ILE A 396 -23.76 -17.46 6.03
CA ILE A 396 -23.02 -16.28 5.56
C ILE A 396 -23.79 -14.99 5.86
N GLN A 397 -25.11 -14.97 5.60
CA GLN A 397 -25.93 -13.79 5.86
C GLN A 397 -26.04 -13.50 7.36
N ALA A 398 -26.25 -14.52 8.19
CA ALA A 398 -26.28 -14.36 9.65
C ALA A 398 -24.97 -13.76 10.19
N PHE A 399 -23.82 -14.27 9.73
CA PHE A 399 -22.51 -13.72 10.10
C PHE A 399 -22.37 -12.25 9.67
N LYS A 400 -22.72 -11.92 8.42
CA LYS A 400 -22.62 -10.55 7.89
C LYS A 400 -23.50 -9.55 8.64
N VAL A 401 -24.71 -9.94 9.01
CA VAL A 401 -25.62 -9.08 9.79
C VAL A 401 -25.00 -8.70 11.13
N ASN A 402 -24.47 -9.69 11.87
CA ASN A 402 -23.83 -9.46 13.15
C ASN A 402 -22.59 -8.56 13.01
N GLN A 403 -21.72 -8.86 12.03
CA GLN A 403 -20.54 -8.07 11.75
C GLN A 403 -20.89 -6.61 11.37
N GLN A 404 -21.91 -6.40 10.53
CA GLN A 404 -22.32 -5.07 10.10
C GLN A 404 -22.88 -4.23 11.25
N GLN A 405 -23.64 -4.85 12.16
CA GLN A 405 -24.14 -4.17 13.37
C GLN A 405 -22.98 -3.74 14.27
N ALA A 406 -21.99 -4.60 14.49
CA ALA A 406 -20.81 -4.27 15.28
C ALA A 406 -19.96 -3.17 14.64
N PHE A 407 -19.78 -3.23 13.31
CA PHE A 407 -19.07 -2.22 12.55
C PHE A 407 -19.72 -0.84 12.68
N GLU A 408 -21.05 -0.76 12.54
CA GLU A 408 -21.78 0.49 12.66
C GLU A 408 -21.73 1.04 14.10
N ALA A 409 -21.84 0.18 15.10
CA ALA A 409 -21.71 0.58 16.49
C ALA A 409 -20.29 1.10 16.82
N GLU A 410 -19.24 0.50 16.25
CA GLU A 410 -17.87 0.98 16.39
C GLU A 410 -17.67 2.34 15.70
N ARG A 411 -18.21 2.52 14.50
CA ARG A 411 -18.17 3.79 13.78
C ARG A 411 -18.84 4.92 14.58
N GLN A 412 -20.02 4.66 15.15
CA GLN A 412 -20.74 5.63 15.98
C GLN A 412 -19.93 6.03 17.21
N ARG A 413 -19.27 5.07 17.88
CA ARG A 413 -18.37 5.38 19.01
C ARG A 413 -17.26 6.35 18.63
N TRP A 414 -16.70 6.23 17.42
CA TRP A 414 -15.64 7.13 16.94
C TRP A 414 -16.15 8.54 16.66
N GLU A 415 -17.38 8.64 16.13
CA GLU A 415 -18.05 9.93 15.90
C GLU A 415 -18.32 10.61 17.25
N GLU A 416 -18.82 9.88 18.24
CA GLU A 416 -19.10 10.38 19.59
C GLU A 416 -17.84 10.75 20.39
N SER A 417 -16.74 10.03 20.20
CA SER A 417 -15.46 10.31 20.87
C SER A 417 -14.61 11.37 20.17
N GLY A 418 -15.04 11.87 19.01
CA GLY A 418 -14.26 12.82 18.20
C GLY A 418 -13.08 12.18 17.46
N GLN A 419 -12.92 10.86 17.50
CA GLN A 419 -11.82 10.14 16.82
C GLN A 419 -12.07 9.92 15.32
N ALA A 420 -13.28 10.21 14.81
CA ALA A 420 -13.64 10.03 13.41
C ALA A 420 -12.87 10.95 12.44
N HIS A 421 -12.56 12.19 12.87
CA HIS A 421 -11.79 13.14 12.08
C HIS A 421 -10.40 13.34 12.69
N PHE A 422 -9.38 13.09 11.89
CA PHE A 422 -7.99 13.38 12.26
C PHE A 422 -7.49 14.48 11.35
N SER A 423 -7.34 15.68 11.91
CA SER A 423 -6.53 16.73 11.31
C SER A 423 -5.15 16.68 11.97
N VAL A 424 -4.10 16.64 11.16
CA VAL A 424 -2.78 17.01 11.66
C VAL A 424 -2.90 18.48 12.06
N GLU A 425 -2.85 18.77 13.36
CA GLU A 425 -2.65 20.14 13.80
C GLU A 425 -1.27 20.53 13.27
N GLU A 426 -1.22 21.37 12.22
CA GLU A 426 -0.03 22.16 11.94
C GLU A 426 0.20 22.98 13.20
N GLN A 427 1.11 22.51 14.07
CA GLN A 427 1.57 23.35 15.16
C GLN A 427 2.18 24.58 14.50
N SER A 428 1.45 25.69 14.63
CA SER A 428 1.84 27.00 14.14
C SER A 428 3.32 27.20 14.43
N GLN A 429 4.09 27.59 13.42
CA GLN A 429 5.49 28.00 13.51
C GLN A 429 5.64 29.06 14.62
N GLN A 430 5.84 28.62 15.86
CA GLN A 430 6.45 29.45 16.87
C GLN A 430 7.93 29.40 16.57
N SER A 431 8.39 30.37 15.79
CA SER A 431 9.78 30.81 15.84
C SER A 431 10.03 31.28 17.27
N ALA A 432 10.33 30.34 18.17
CA ALA A 432 10.93 30.70 19.45
C ALA A 432 12.21 31.46 19.07
N THR A 433 12.32 32.71 19.55
CA THR A 433 13.57 33.45 19.45
C THR A 433 14.64 32.59 20.10
N GLU A 434 15.49 32.07 19.25
CA GLU A 434 16.59 31.21 19.61
C GLU A 434 17.59 32.04 20.43
N ASP A 435 17.65 31.83 21.75
CA ASP A 435 18.56 32.56 22.64
C ASP A 435 20.00 32.38 22.16
N ALA A 436 20.78 33.46 22.26
CA ALA A 436 22.20 33.46 21.89
C ALA A 436 22.96 32.47 22.78
N LEU A 437 23.71 31.58 22.15
CA LEU A 437 24.57 30.60 22.81
C LEU A 437 25.80 31.29 23.39
N ALA A 438 26.29 30.82 24.53
CA ALA A 438 27.59 31.23 25.07
C ALA A 438 28.74 30.63 24.23
N ASP A 439 29.96 31.19 24.35
CA ASP A 439 31.15 30.72 23.60
C ASP A 439 31.50 29.24 23.88
N SER A 440 31.10 28.70 25.05
CA SER A 440 31.28 27.30 25.44
C SER A 440 30.10 26.39 25.04
N GLU A 441 29.10 26.91 24.34
CA GLU A 441 27.88 26.19 23.99
C GLU A 441 27.77 25.94 22.49
N LEU A 442 27.18 24.80 22.15
CA LEU A 442 26.99 24.35 20.78
C LEU A 442 25.56 23.82 20.62
N ALA A 443 24.85 24.34 19.61
CA ALA A 443 23.53 23.84 19.22
C ALA A 443 23.65 22.55 18.42
N ILE A 444 22.95 21.52 18.86
CA ILE A 444 22.70 20.33 18.05
C ILE A 444 21.38 20.59 17.32
N GLU A 445 21.46 20.77 16.01
CA GLU A 445 20.35 21.15 15.14
C GLU A 445 19.83 19.97 14.32
N SER A 446 18.57 20.07 13.88
CA SER A 446 18.01 19.14 12.91
C SER A 446 18.57 19.41 11.52
N HIS A 447 19.16 18.41 10.85
CA HIS A 447 19.64 18.59 9.48
C HIS A 447 18.53 18.58 8.42
N VAL A 448 17.32 18.14 8.79
CA VAL A 448 16.17 17.99 7.88
C VAL A 448 14.86 18.38 8.57
N ALA A 449 13.78 18.55 7.81
CA ALA A 449 12.45 18.65 8.38
C ALA A 449 11.89 17.24 8.67
N GLY A 450 11.27 17.04 9.84
CA GLY A 450 10.76 15.74 10.29
C GLY A 450 10.14 15.78 11.68
N ASN A 451 9.95 14.63 12.32
CA ASN A 451 9.45 14.49 13.69
C ASN A 451 10.58 14.00 14.61
N LEU A 452 10.71 14.56 15.80
CA LEU A 452 11.68 14.11 16.82
C LEU A 452 11.18 12.83 17.50
N TRP A 453 11.61 11.67 17.01
CA TRP A 453 11.09 10.37 17.48
C TRP A 453 11.61 9.98 18.86
N GLN A 454 12.92 10.07 19.09
CA GLN A 454 13.53 9.71 20.37
C GLN A 454 14.55 10.76 20.79
N VAL A 455 14.55 11.06 22.08
CA VAL A 455 15.64 11.79 22.72
C VAL A 455 16.36 10.81 23.64
N MET A 456 17.62 10.54 23.35
CA MET A 456 18.42 9.48 24.00
C MET A 456 19.24 9.99 25.18
N VAL A 457 19.09 11.27 25.50
CA VAL A 457 19.90 11.98 26.50
C VAL A 457 19.06 12.91 27.37
N GLU A 458 19.56 13.17 28.57
CA GLU A 458 18.94 14.10 29.52
C GLU A 458 19.87 15.31 29.79
N PRO A 459 19.32 16.47 30.18
CA PRO A 459 20.14 17.58 30.68
C PRO A 459 21.06 17.14 31.84
N GLY A 460 22.33 17.54 31.78
CA GLY A 460 23.40 17.14 32.69
C GLY A 460 24.18 15.89 32.27
N GLN A 461 23.79 15.22 31.18
CA GLN A 461 24.47 14.01 30.72
C GLN A 461 25.71 14.33 29.87
N SER A 462 26.85 13.72 30.19
CA SER A 462 28.05 13.76 29.34
C SER A 462 27.88 12.90 28.09
N VAL A 463 28.26 13.44 26.94
CA VAL A 463 28.22 12.79 25.63
C VAL A 463 29.57 12.85 24.93
N LYS A 464 29.86 11.86 24.10
CA LYS A 464 31.07 11.83 23.26
C LYS A 464 30.75 12.28 21.84
N SER A 465 31.75 12.81 21.14
CA SER A 465 31.64 13.07 19.69
C SER A 465 31.19 11.79 18.96
N GLY A 466 30.19 11.93 18.09
CA GLY A 466 29.57 10.84 17.33
C GLY A 466 28.54 10.02 18.12
N GLN A 467 28.34 10.25 19.41
CA GLN A 467 27.29 9.58 20.18
C GLN A 467 25.91 10.03 19.68
N VAL A 468 25.02 9.07 19.41
CA VAL A 468 23.62 9.36 19.07
C VAL A 468 22.91 9.96 20.27
N VAL A 469 22.36 11.17 20.09
CA VAL A 469 21.67 11.93 21.14
C VAL A 469 20.17 12.04 20.89
N ALA A 470 19.75 11.91 19.63
CA ALA A 470 18.35 11.86 19.25
C ALA A 470 18.16 11.09 17.94
N VAL A 471 16.92 10.70 17.64
CA VAL A 471 16.54 10.11 16.35
C VAL A 471 15.37 10.92 15.79
N LEU A 472 15.51 11.37 14.55
CA LEU A 472 14.46 12.04 13.77
C LEU A 472 13.78 11.02 12.85
N GLU A 473 12.48 11.18 12.64
CA GLU A 473 11.76 10.56 11.53
C GLU A 473 11.52 11.61 10.45
N ALA A 474 12.21 11.48 9.33
CA ALA A 474 12.06 12.37 8.19
C ALA A 474 12.08 11.57 6.90
N MET A 475 11.25 11.95 5.92
CA MET A 475 11.20 11.26 4.62
C MET A 475 10.99 9.73 4.75
N LYS A 476 10.23 9.30 5.77
CA LYS A 476 9.99 7.88 6.11
C LYS A 476 11.25 7.10 6.51
N MET A 477 12.29 7.80 6.94
CA MET A 477 13.54 7.24 7.43
C MET A 477 13.84 7.69 8.84
N GLU A 478 14.54 6.85 9.60
CA GLU A 478 15.17 7.21 10.86
C GLU A 478 16.52 7.85 10.58
N LEU A 479 16.75 9.04 11.13
CA LEU A 479 17.99 9.78 11.01
C LEU A 479 18.56 10.02 12.40
N GLU A 480 19.72 9.44 12.65
CA GLU A 480 20.45 9.66 13.89
C GLU A 480 20.99 11.09 13.93
N VAL A 481 20.74 11.77 15.05
CA VAL A 481 21.36 13.05 15.39
C VAL A 481 22.48 12.75 16.38
N THR A 482 23.70 13.11 16.03
CA THR A 482 24.89 12.81 16.82
C THR A 482 25.50 14.05 17.46
N ALA A 483 26.11 13.89 18.64
CA ALA A 483 26.87 14.96 19.27
C ALA A 483 28.12 15.32 18.43
N PRO A 484 28.32 16.60 18.07
CA PRO A 484 29.45 17.00 17.22
C PRO A 484 30.81 16.94 17.94
N SER A 485 30.83 17.09 19.27
CA SER A 485 32.03 17.05 20.10
C SER A 485 31.78 16.31 21.41
N ASN A 486 32.81 16.21 22.26
CA ASN A 486 32.61 15.85 23.66
C ASN A 486 32.00 17.03 24.42
N GLY A 487 31.17 16.75 25.41
CA GLY A 487 30.53 17.79 26.21
C GLY A 487 29.41 17.27 27.10
N VAL A 488 28.67 18.19 27.70
CA VAL A 488 27.52 17.89 28.57
C VAL A 488 26.26 18.51 27.97
N ILE A 489 25.17 17.73 27.87
CA ILE A 489 23.89 18.24 27.40
C ILE A 489 23.36 19.25 28.42
N LYS A 490 23.18 20.51 28.03
CA LYS A 490 22.71 21.57 28.93
C LYS A 490 21.19 21.65 28.95
N GLN A 491 20.58 21.59 27.77
CA GLN A 491 19.14 21.81 27.60
C GLN A 491 18.60 21.05 26.40
N LEU A 492 17.38 20.56 26.52
CA LEU A 492 16.57 20.09 25.39
C LEU A 492 15.63 21.22 24.97
N ASN A 493 15.72 21.66 23.71
CA ASN A 493 14.88 22.73 23.16
C ASN A 493 13.61 22.18 22.52
N GLN A 494 13.64 20.91 22.08
CA GLN A 494 12.50 20.19 21.53
C GLN A 494 12.22 18.95 22.38
N ILE A 495 10.94 18.59 22.50
CA ILE A 495 10.52 17.38 23.20
C ILE A 495 10.23 16.24 22.22
N GLN A 496 10.34 15.01 22.70
CA GLN A 496 9.96 13.84 21.92
C GLN A 496 8.52 13.98 21.37
N GLY A 497 8.34 13.67 20.09
CA GLY A 497 7.10 13.83 19.33
C GLY A 497 6.93 15.18 18.62
N SER A 498 7.83 16.15 18.82
CA SER A 498 7.72 17.48 18.19
C SER A 498 8.06 17.44 16.70
N GLN A 499 7.35 18.22 15.89
CA GLN A 499 7.71 18.46 14.51
C GLN A 499 8.85 19.50 14.44
N VAL A 500 9.86 19.23 13.62
CA VAL A 500 11.05 20.06 13.48
C VAL A 500 11.34 20.39 12.02
N HIS A 501 11.95 21.54 11.75
CA HIS A 501 12.43 21.94 10.43
C HIS A 501 13.97 21.85 10.32
N ALA A 502 14.49 21.85 9.10
CA ALA A 502 15.94 21.86 8.87
C ALA A 502 16.55 23.15 9.45
N GLY A 503 17.64 23.01 10.22
CA GLY A 503 18.30 24.07 10.96
C GLY A 503 17.70 24.38 12.34
N GLN A 504 16.58 23.75 12.73
CA GLN A 504 15.97 24.01 14.04
C GLN A 504 16.82 23.42 15.16
N ARG A 505 17.14 24.20 16.20
CA ARG A 505 17.85 23.72 17.39
C ARG A 505 17.01 22.69 18.15
N LEU A 506 17.58 21.49 18.31
CA LEU A 506 16.99 20.38 19.07
C LEU A 506 17.40 20.43 20.55
N MET A 507 18.68 20.70 20.79
CA MET A 507 19.28 20.74 22.13
C MET A 507 20.55 21.59 22.13
N VAL A 508 20.97 22.01 23.31
CA VAL A 508 22.24 22.72 23.54
C VAL A 508 23.16 21.82 24.36
N MET A 509 24.42 21.72 23.94
CA MET A 509 25.49 21.11 24.71
C MET A 509 26.54 22.15 25.11
N GLU A 510 27.15 21.97 26.27
CA GLU A 510 28.35 22.69 26.68
C GLU A 510 29.57 21.85 26.30
N THR A 511 30.48 22.41 25.51
CA THR A 511 31.69 21.72 25.03
C THR A 511 32.76 21.66 26.10
N GLU A 512 33.45 20.52 26.22
CA GLU A 512 34.59 20.34 27.13
C GLU A 512 35.88 21.04 26.68
#